data_AF-A0A0E4BM86-F1
#
_entry.id   AF-A0A0E4BM86-F1
#
_cell.length_a   1.000
_cell.length_b   1.000
_cell.length_c   1.000
_cell.angle_alpha   90.00
_cell.angle_beta   90.00
_cell.angle_gamma   90.00
#
_symmetry.space_group_name_H-M   'P 1'
#
loop_
_entity.id
_entity.type
_entity.pdbx_description
1 polymer ?
#
loop_
_entity_poly.entity_id
_entity_poly.type
_entity_poly.pdbx_seq_one_letter_code
_entity_poly.pdbx_strand_id
1 'polypeptide(L)' 'MAKSTLSNHFRILREAGLIRTSKQGVQHRNVVREEDINARFPKLLKMILSFPD' A
#
# COMPACT_ATOMS: atom_id res chain seq x y z
N MET A 1 12.17 0.00 13.38
CA MET A 1 11.02 0.91 13.15
C MET A 1 9.85 0.48 14.02
N ALA A 2 9.29 1.38 14.83
CA ALA A 2 8.30 1.05 15.85
C ALA A 2 7.02 0.44 15.23
N LYS A 3 6.49 -0.62 15.86
CA LYS A 3 5.31 -1.40 15.44
C LYS A 3 4.04 -0.55 15.26
N SER A 4 3.98 0.61 15.94
CA SER A 4 2.86 1.55 15.89
C SER A 4 2.84 2.42 14.62
N THR A 5 3.99 2.65 14.00
CA THR A 5 4.08 3.49 12.79
C THR A 5 3.57 2.74 11.57
N LEU A 6 3.99 1.48 11.39
CA LEU A 6 3.60 0.66 10.24
C LEU A 6 2.08 0.40 10.19
N SER A 7 1.45 0.13 11.33
CA SER A 7 -0.01 -0.02 11.42
C SER A 7 -0.76 1.26 11.04
N ASN A 8 -0.26 2.43 11.44
CA ASN A 8 -0.84 3.71 11.07
C ASN A 8 -0.66 3.99 9.56
N HIS A 9 0.51 3.68 8.98
CA HIS A 9 0.71 3.78 7.53
C HIS A 9 -0.27 2.90 6.76
N PHE A 10 -0.46 1.63 7.16
CA PHE A 10 -1.44 0.77 6.51
C PHE A 10 -2.88 1.27 6.65
N ARG A 11 -3.24 1.88 7.79
CA ARG A 11 -4.56 2.52 7.95
C ARG A 11 -4.75 3.67 6.96
N ILE A 12 -3.79 4.60 6.90
CA ILE A 12 -3.83 5.76 6.00
C ILE A 12 -3.90 5.31 4.54
N LEU A 13 -3.07 4.34 4.15
CA LEU A 13 -3.09 3.79 2.79
C LEU A 13 -4.44 3.13 2.43
N ARG A 14 -5.11 2.50 3.41
CA ARG A 14 -6.44 1.90 3.20
C ARG A 14 -7.52 2.97 3.06
N GLU A 15 -7.49 3.98 3.93
CA GLU A 15 -8.43 5.12 3.90
C GLU A 15 -8.30 5.93 2.61
N ALA A 16 -7.06 6.10 2.11
CA ALA A 16 -6.80 6.75 0.82
C ALA A 16 -7.21 5.90 -0.40
N GLY A 17 -7.65 4.65 -0.19
CA GLY A 17 -8.02 3.71 -1.25
C GLY A 17 -6.83 3.13 -2.02
N LEU A 18 -5.62 3.28 -1.51
CA LEU A 18 -4.37 2.85 -2.16
C LEU A 18 -4.12 1.35 -1.94
N ILE A 19 -4.54 0.79 -0.81
CA ILE A 19 -4.40 -0.65 -0.52
C ILE A 19 -5.75 -1.29 -0.19
N ARG A 20 -5.92 -2.53 -0.63
CA ARG A 20 -7.02 -3.41 -0.24
C ARG A 20 -6.49 -4.49 0.69
N THR A 21 -7.02 -4.54 1.91
CA THR A 21 -6.78 -5.68 2.81
C THR A 21 -7.83 -6.74 2.51
N SER A 22 -7.40 -7.94 2.12
CA SER A 22 -8.29 -9.10 2.02
C SER A 22 -7.82 -10.18 2.99
N LYS A 23 -8.78 -10.88 3.61
CA LYS A 23 -8.49 -12.00 4.50
C LYS A 23 -8.39 -13.27 3.65
N GLN A 24 -7.18 -13.83 3.52
CA GLN A 24 -6.99 -15.17 2.97
C GLN A 24 -6.71 -16.11 4.15
N GLY A 25 -7.77 -16.75 4.65
CA GLY A 25 -7.69 -17.60 5.84
C GLY A 25 -7.26 -16.83 7.09
N VAL A 26 -6.14 -17.25 7.69
CA VAL A 26 -5.60 -16.67 8.95
C VAL A 26 -4.74 -15.42 8.69
N GLN A 27 -4.34 -15.16 7.43
CA GLN A 27 -3.44 -14.07 7.08
C GLN A 27 -4.18 -12.87 6.47
N HIS A 28 -3.80 -11.66 6.90
CA HIS A 28 -4.23 -10.40 6.29
C HIS A 28 -3.28 -10.06 5.14
N ARG A 29 -3.73 -10.24 3.90
CA ARG A 29 -2.94 -9.84 2.72
C ARG A 29 -3.35 -8.43 2.32
N ASN A 30 -2.40 -7.50 2.39
CA ASN A 30 -2.56 -6.16 1.83
C ASN A 30 -2.09 -6.20 0.38
N VAL A 31 -3.00 -5.90 -0.55
CA VAL A 31 -2.69 -5.78 -1.97
C VAL A 31 -2.81 -4.32 -2.35
N VAL A 32 -1.77 -3.78 -2.97
CA VAL A 32 -1.76 -2.42 -3.49
C VAL A 32 -2.64 -2.37 -4.74
N ARG A 33 -3.53 -1.38 -4.84
CA ARG A 33 -4.34 -1.13 -6.03
C ARG A 33 -3.50 -0.35 -7.05
N GLU A 34 -2.53 -1.03 -7.65
CA GLU A 34 -1.58 -0.40 -8.58
C GLU A 34 -2.26 0.39 -9.69
N GLU A 35 -3.37 -0.10 -10.24
CA GLU A 35 -4.13 0.57 -11.31
C GLU A 35 -4.76 1.90 -10.84
N ASP A 36 -5.45 1.90 -9.70
CA ASP A 36 -6.04 3.10 -9.09
C ASP A 36 -4.96 4.14 -8.75
N ILE A 37 -3.83 3.67 -8.20
CA ILE A 37 -2.71 4.54 -7.84
C ILE A 37 -2.07 5.11 -9.09
N ASN A 38 -1.83 4.30 -10.11
CA ASN A 38 -1.23 4.77 -11.36
C ASN A 38 -2.18 5.71 -12.13
N ALA A 39 -3.50 5.57 -11.97
CA ALA A 39 -4.49 6.50 -12.53
C ALA A 39 -4.46 7.87 -11.81
N ARG A 40 -4.32 7.90 -10.49
CA ARG A 40 -4.24 9.15 -9.70
C ARG A 40 -2.85 9.79 -9.70
N PHE A 41 -1.82 8.95 -9.67
CA PHE A 41 -0.41 9.29 -9.52
C PHE A 41 0.43 8.50 -10.52
N PRO A 42 0.36 8.83 -11.81
CA PRO A 42 1.07 8.09 -12.85
C PRO A 42 2.59 8.09 -12.58
N LYS A 43 3.21 6.92 -12.73
CA LYS A 43 4.65 6.68 -12.56
C LYS A 43 5.20 6.83 -11.14
N LEU A 44 4.41 7.26 -10.15
CA LEU A 44 4.89 7.43 -8.76
C LEU A 44 5.37 6.10 -8.17
N LEU A 45 4.53 5.05 -8.25
CA LEU A 45 4.88 3.72 -7.76
C LEU A 45 6.12 3.15 -8.45
N LYS A 46 6.21 3.30 -9.78
CA LYS A 46 7.39 2.88 -10.54
C LYS A 46 8.65 3.63 -10.10
N MET A 47 8.53 4.93 -9.80
CA MET A 47 9.65 5.73 -9.31
C MET A 47 10.10 5.27 -7.93
N ILE A 48 9.16 5.05 -7.00
CA ILE A 48 9.45 4.55 -5.64
C ILE A 48 10.09 3.16 -5.69
N LEU A 49 9.54 2.24 -6.47
CA LEU A 49 10.09 0.88 -6.63
C LEU A 49 11.42 0.84 -7.37
N SER A 50 11.71 1.87 -8.18
CA SER A 50 12.99 2.00 -8.87
C SER A 50 14.11 2.51 -7.96
N PHE A 51 13.81 2.98 -6.74
CA PHE A 51 14.83 3.22 -5.73
C PHE A 51 15.20 1.87 -5.10
N PRO A 52 16.41 1.35 -5.35
CA PRO A 52 16.93 0.24 -4.58
C PRO A 52 17.22 0.75 -3.16
N ASP A 53 16.81 0.00 -2.15
CA ASP A 53 17.18 0.25 -0.74
C ASP A 53 18.67 -0.06 -0.51
#